data_AF-A0A2S9AIS0-F1
#
_entry.id   AF-A0A2S9AIS0-F1
#
_cell.length_a   1.000
_cell.length_b   1.000
_cell.length_c   1.000
_cell.angle_alpha   90.00
_cell.angle_beta   90.00
_cell.angle_gamma   90.00
#
_symmetry.space_group_name_H-M   'P 1'
#
loop_
_entity.id
_entity.type
_entity.pdbx_description
1 polymer ?
#
loop_
_entity_poly.entity_id
_entity_poly.type
_entity_poly.pdbx_seq_one_letter_code
_entity_poly.pdbx_strand_id
1 'polypeptide(L)'
;MIVVLGIALSLLALGLVGWMLLTRRIQEKYAVLWIIIALCVLVLGLFPQLLLWATALIGVQLPVNLLFALAILLLLGVALHLSWEISRAEDEIRRLAEEAAISRAVVDQLRDRVDALEERATGAKDSTEE
;
A
#
# COMPACT_ATOMS: atom_id res chain seq x y z
N MET A 1 6.16 38.51 -13.92
CA MET A 1 7.06 37.36 -13.68
C MET A 1 6.46 36.37 -12.68
N ILE A 2 6.01 36.80 -11.50
CA ILE A 2 5.37 35.93 -10.49
C ILE A 2 4.11 35.21 -11.02
N VAL A 3 3.28 35.89 -11.81
CA VAL A 3 2.03 35.30 -12.36
C VAL A 3 2.31 34.18 -13.36
N VAL A 4 3.29 34.37 -14.26
CA VAL A 4 3.69 33.33 -15.25
C VAL A 4 4.31 32.13 -14.54
N LEU A 5 5.09 32.37 -13.49
CA LEU A 5 5.69 31.32 -12.66
C LEU A 5 4.61 30.55 -11.89
N GLY A 6 3.59 31.24 -11.37
CA GLY A 6 2.42 30.61 -10.72
C GLY A 6 1.56 29.77 -11.67
N ILE A 7 1.37 30.24 -12.91
CA ILE A 7 0.65 29.50 -13.96
C ILE A 7 1.45 28.26 -14.38
N ALA A 8 2.76 28.41 -14.61
CA ALA A 8 3.63 27.29 -14.97
C ALA A 8 3.70 26.22 -13.87
N LEU A 9 3.83 26.64 -12.60
CA LEU A 9 3.85 25.73 -11.46
C LEU A 9 2.49 25.02 -11.28
N SER A 10 1.38 25.73 -11.50
CA SER A 10 0.03 25.14 -11.45
C SER A 10 -0.20 24.13 -12.58
N LEU A 11 0.23 24.44 -13.81
CA LEU A 11 0.14 23.50 -14.93
C LEU A 11 1.03 22.27 -14.74
N LEU A 12 2.23 22.45 -14.17
CA LEU A 12 3.13 21.35 -13.85
C LEU A 12 2.57 20.47 -12.72
N ALA A 13 2.02 21.07 -11.67
CA ALA A 13 1.33 20.33 -10.60
C ALA A 13 0.10 19.59 -11.12
N LEU A 14 -0.73 20.24 -11.96
CA LEU A 14 -1.91 19.62 -12.58
C LEU A 14 -1.52 18.46 -13.51
N GLY A 15 -0.45 18.64 -14.28
CA GLY A 15 0.12 17.60 -15.14
C GLY A 15 0.72 16.44 -14.34
N LEU A 16 1.41 16.71 -13.24
CA LEU A 16 1.99 15.69 -12.36
C LEU A 16 0.90 14.86 -11.66
N VAL A 17 -0.12 15.54 -11.11
CA VAL A 17 -1.29 14.88 -10.50
C VAL A 17 -2.04 14.07 -11.55
N GLY A 18 -2.27 14.62 -12.74
CA GLY A 18 -2.93 13.93 -13.85
C GLY A 18 -2.15 12.71 -14.36
N TRP A 19 -0.82 12.80 -14.44
CA TRP A 19 0.04 11.70 -14.88
C TRP A 19 0.16 10.61 -13.81
N MET A 20 0.27 10.96 -12.52
CA MET A 20 0.19 9.98 -11.43
C MET A 20 -1.14 9.22 -11.45
N LEU A 21 -2.23 9.92 -11.74
CA LEU A 21 -3.56 9.33 -11.87
C LEU A 21 -3.68 8.34 -13.04
N LEU A 22 -2.98 8.62 -14.15
CA LEU A 22 -3.10 7.86 -15.38
C LEU A 22 -2.15 6.66 -15.45
N THR A 23 -1.13 6.61 -14.59
CA THR A 23 -0.16 5.52 -14.57
C THR A 23 -0.75 4.29 -13.87
N ARG A 24 -1.65 3.62 -14.60
CA ARG A 24 -2.36 2.38 -14.29
C ARG A 24 -1.43 1.14 -14.26
N ARG A 25 -0.75 0.89 -13.15
CA ARG A 25 -0.11 -0.41 -12.81
C ARG A 25 0.11 -0.42 -11.29
N ILE A 26 -0.62 -1.09 -10.39
CA ILE A 26 -1.27 -2.41 -10.35
C ILE A 26 -2.27 -2.42 -9.15
N GLN A 27 -3.23 -3.37 -9.17
CA GLN A 27 -4.34 -3.72 -8.24
C GLN A 27 -5.64 -2.91 -8.34
N GLU A 28 -6.73 -3.62 -8.64
CA GLU A 28 -8.11 -3.11 -8.83
C GLU A 28 -8.65 -2.30 -7.64
N LYS A 29 -8.14 -2.52 -6.43
CA LYS A 29 -8.60 -1.83 -5.21
C LYS A 29 -8.04 -0.41 -5.07
N TYR A 30 -6.80 -0.13 -5.50
CA TYR A 30 -6.21 1.21 -5.36
C TYR A 30 -6.74 2.20 -6.39
N ALA A 31 -7.14 1.70 -7.57
CA ALA A 31 -7.73 2.54 -8.61
C ALA A 31 -8.98 3.27 -8.10
N VAL A 32 -9.82 2.62 -7.29
CA VAL A 32 -11.05 3.21 -6.75
C VAL A 32 -10.76 4.39 -5.82
N LEU A 33 -9.80 4.25 -4.90
CA LEU A 33 -9.45 5.30 -3.94
C LEU A 33 -8.80 6.49 -4.66
N TRP A 34 -7.90 6.24 -5.61
CA TRP A 34 -7.32 7.29 -6.45
C TRP A 34 -8.35 7.99 -7.35
N ILE A 35 -9.34 7.27 -7.88
CA ILE A 35 -10.47 7.85 -8.62
C ILE A 35 -11.31 8.77 -7.72
N ILE A 36 -11.59 8.37 -6.47
CA ILE A 36 -12.33 9.21 -5.52
C ILE A 36 -11.53 10.48 -5.20
N ILE A 37 -10.23 10.36 -4.93
CA ILE A 37 -9.35 11.51 -4.69
C ILE A 37 -9.34 12.44 -5.88
N ALA A 38 -9.15 11.89 -7.08
CA ALA A 38 -9.16 12.67 -8.32
C ALA A 38 -10.47 13.39 -8.54
N LEU A 39 -11.60 12.72 -8.29
CA LEU A 39 -12.92 13.30 -8.41
C LEU A 39 -13.11 14.43 -7.39
N CYS A 40 -12.69 14.23 -6.14
CA CYS A 40 -12.70 15.28 -5.12
C CYS A 40 -11.87 16.49 -5.55
N VAL A 41 -10.63 16.28 -6.00
CA VAL A 41 -9.74 17.36 -6.47
C VAL A 41 -10.32 18.06 -7.70
N LEU A 42 -10.90 17.31 -8.65
CA LEU A 42 -11.53 17.84 -9.85
C LEU A 42 -12.75 18.70 -9.50
N VAL A 43 -13.63 18.23 -8.61
CA VAL A 43 -14.82 18.98 -8.16
C VAL A 43 -14.42 20.27 -7.44
N LEU A 44 -13.40 20.21 -6.57
CA LEU A 44 -12.87 21.39 -5.89
C LEU A 44 -12.22 22.39 -6.86
N GLY A 45 -11.53 21.88 -7.89
CA GLY A 45 -10.91 22.71 -8.94
C GLY A 45 -11.91 23.35 -9.89
N LEU A 46 -13.01 22.66 -10.23
CA LEU A 46 -14.05 23.19 -11.12
C LEU A 46 -14.95 24.21 -10.44
N PHE A 47 -15.19 24.07 -9.14
CA PHE A 47 -16.14 24.90 -8.39
C PHE A 47 -15.48 25.58 -7.18
N PRO A 48 -14.68 26.64 -7.38
CA PRO A 48 -14.15 27.45 -6.28
C PRO A 48 -15.26 28.12 -5.45
N GLN A 49 -16.47 28.20 -6.01
CA GLN A 49 -17.65 28.73 -5.33
C GLN A 49 -18.13 27.86 -4.16
N LEU A 50 -17.90 26.52 -4.20
CA LEU A 50 -18.15 25.65 -3.04
C LEU A 50 -17.23 25.99 -1.88
N LEU A 51 -15.97 26.36 -2.18
CA LEU A 51 -15.00 26.79 -1.17
C LEU A 51 -15.47 28.08 -0.50
N LEU A 52 -15.96 29.06 -1.27
CA LEU A 52 -16.51 30.31 -0.76
C LEU A 52 -17.74 30.08 0.15
N TRP A 53 -18.63 29.17 -0.25
CA TRP A 53 -19.80 28.81 0.55
C TRP A 53 -19.41 28.10 1.85
N ALA A 54 -18.47 27.16 1.78
CA ALA A 54 -17.96 26.45 2.94
C ALA A 54 -17.16 27.35 3.89
N THR A 55 -16.40 28.33 3.39
CA THR A 55 -15.75 29.35 4.23
C THR A 55 -16.76 30.20 5.00
N ALA A 56 -17.90 30.54 4.37
CA ALA A 56 -18.96 31.30 5.03
C ALA A 56 -19.67 30.46 6.11
N LEU A 57 -19.80 29.14 5.90
CA LEU A 57 -20.42 28.23 6.87
C LEU A 57 -19.52 27.90 8.07
N ILE A 58 -18.22 27.68 7.82
CA ILE A 58 -17.22 27.26 8.82
C ILE A 58 -16.60 28.47 9.53
N GLY A 59 -16.73 29.68 8.96
CA GLY A 59 -16.18 30.92 9.52
C GLY A 59 -14.69 31.14 9.23
N VAL A 60 -14.15 30.52 8.18
CA VAL A 60 -12.74 30.65 7.79
C VAL A 60 -12.56 31.87 6.89
N GLN A 61 -11.64 32.77 7.25
CA GLN A 61 -11.46 34.04 6.53
C GLN A 61 -10.91 33.89 5.09
N LEU A 62 -10.08 32.88 4.83
CA LEU A 62 -9.50 32.66 3.50
C LEU A 62 -9.88 31.27 2.96
N PRO A 63 -10.42 31.17 1.72
CA PRO A 63 -10.72 29.91 1.04
C PRO A 63 -9.53 28.96 0.93
N VAL A 64 -8.32 29.51 0.83
CA VAL A 64 -7.08 28.71 0.75
C VAL A 64 -6.83 27.89 2.01
N ASN A 65 -7.19 28.39 3.20
CA ASN A 65 -6.98 27.66 4.45
C ASN A 65 -7.89 26.43 4.52
N LEU A 66 -9.10 26.52 3.98
CA LEU A 66 -10.00 25.38 3.89
C LEU A 66 -9.48 24.33 2.90
N LEU A 67 -8.91 24.77 1.78
CA LEU A 67 -8.23 23.89 0.83
C LEU A 67 -7.07 23.14 1.49
N PHE A 68 -6.24 23.85 2.28
CA PHE A 68 -5.14 23.23 3.02
C PHE A 68 -5.63 22.23 4.06
N ALA A 69 -6.64 22.58 4.86
CA ALA A 69 -7.22 21.68 5.84
C ALA A 69 -7.77 20.41 5.19
N LEU A 70 -8.47 20.55 4.05
CA LEU A 70 -8.99 19.43 3.29
C LEU A 70 -7.89 18.57 2.67
N ALA A 71 -6.84 19.21 2.15
CA ALA A 71 -5.67 18.50 1.62
C ALA A 71 -4.94 17.72 2.72
N ILE A 72 -4.77 18.29 3.91
CA ILE A 72 -4.20 17.60 5.07
C ILE A 72 -5.07 16.42 5.48
N LEU A 73 -6.39 16.60 5.54
CA LEU A 73 -7.32 15.52 5.88
C LEU A 73 -7.28 14.38 4.85
N LEU A 74 -7.22 14.74 3.55
CA LEU A 74 -7.09 13.77 2.47
C LEU A 74 -5.75 13.03 2.54
N LEU A 75 -4.65 13.74 2.75
CA LEU A 75 -3.31 13.15 2.96
C LEU A 75 -3.29 12.23 4.18
N LEU A 76 -3.94 12.61 5.27
CA LEU A 76 -4.07 11.78 6.45
C LEU A 76 -4.86 10.50 6.14
N GLY A 77 -5.95 10.60 5.40
CA GLY A 77 -6.72 9.44 4.94
C GLY A 77 -5.88 8.49 4.08
N VAL A 78 -5.08 9.03 3.15
CA VAL A 78 -4.14 8.23 2.34
C VAL A 78 -3.08 7.57 3.21
N ALA A 79 -2.50 8.29 4.17
CA ALA A 79 -1.50 7.75 5.08
C ALA A 79 -2.06 6.63 5.95
N LEU A 80 -3.30 6.78 6.47
CA LEU A 80 -3.98 5.73 7.23
C LEU A 80 -4.30 4.52 6.37
N HIS A 81 -4.75 4.73 5.13
CA HIS A 81 -5.00 3.64 4.20
C HIS A 81 -3.72 2.84 3.91
N LEU A 82 -2.62 3.55 3.62
CA LEU A 82 -1.33 2.93 3.37
C LEU A 82 -0.80 2.20 4.61
N SER A 83 -0.99 2.77 5.79
CA SER A 83 -0.62 2.14 7.06
C SER A 83 -1.38 0.82 7.29
N TRP A 84 -2.69 0.81 7.02
CA TRP A 84 -3.49 -0.40 7.18
C TRP A 84 -3.07 -1.51 6.21
N GLU A 85 -2.71 -1.12 5.00
CA GLU A 85 -2.21 -2.06 3.98
C GLU A 85 -0.85 -2.64 4.33
N ILE A 86 0.09 -1.79 4.77
CA ILE A 86 1.40 -2.23 5.24
C ILE A 86 1.24 -3.23 6.40
N SER A 87 0.37 -2.92 7.36
CA SER A 87 0.09 -3.81 8.49
C SER A 87 -0.44 -5.17 8.02
N ARG A 88 -1.34 -5.21 7.03
CA ARG A 88 -1.86 -6.47 6.49
C ARG A 88 -0.81 -7.26 5.71
N ALA A 89 0.04 -6.57 4.94
CA ALA A 89 1.13 -7.20 4.21
C ALA A 89 2.17 -7.81 5.17
N GLU A 90 2.45 -7.12 6.27
CA GLU A 90 3.34 -7.61 7.34
C GLU A 90 2.79 -8.88 8.00
N ASP A 91 1.49 -8.92 8.31
CA ASP A 91 0.82 -10.12 8.85
C ASP A 91 0.92 -11.32 7.89
N GLU A 92 0.73 -11.10 6.58
CA GLU A 92 0.84 -12.15 5.56
C GLU A 92 2.27 -12.69 5.45
N ILE A 93 3.27 -11.81 5.44
CA ILE A 93 4.70 -12.19 5.43
C ILE A 93 5.03 -13.01 6.67
N ARG A 94 4.53 -12.60 7.84
CA ARG A 94 4.76 -13.32 9.09
C ARG A 94 4.17 -14.73 9.04
N ARG A 95 2.94 -14.88 8.56
CA ARG A 95 2.30 -16.20 8.38
C ARG A 95 3.09 -17.08 7.43
N LEU A 96 3.52 -16.55 6.28
CA LEU A 96 4.34 -17.28 5.32
C LEU A 96 5.68 -17.72 5.91
N ALA A 97 6.31 -16.88 6.74
CA ALA A 97 7.53 -17.25 7.44
C ALA A 97 7.30 -18.38 8.46
N GLU A 98 6.20 -18.33 9.20
CA GLU A 98 5.81 -19.38 10.15
C GLU A 98 5.51 -20.71 9.42
N GLU A 99 4.76 -20.68 8.32
CA GLU A 99 4.50 -21.86 7.49
C GLU A 99 5.79 -22.43 6.87
N ALA A 100 6.70 -21.58 6.41
CA ALA A 100 7.99 -22.00 5.88
C ALA A 100 8.87 -22.67 6.96
N ALA A 101 8.85 -22.16 8.19
CA ALA A 101 9.60 -22.73 9.30
C ALA A 101 9.06 -24.12 9.69
N ILE A 102 7.73 -24.27 9.80
CA ILE A 102 7.10 -25.57 10.10
C ILE A 102 7.39 -26.56 8.98
N SER A 103 7.22 -26.16 7.73
CA SER A 103 7.49 -27.01 6.56
C SER A 103 8.94 -27.51 6.57
N ARG A 104 9.90 -26.64 6.85
CA ARG A 104 11.32 -27.01 6.98
C ARG A 104 11.56 -28.01 8.11
N ALA A 105 10.95 -27.79 9.29
CA ALA A 105 11.09 -28.71 10.41
C ALA A 105 10.54 -30.11 10.11
N VAL A 106 9.40 -30.21 9.39
CA VAL A 106 8.84 -31.50 8.98
C VAL A 106 9.76 -32.22 7.98
N VAL A 107 10.35 -31.48 7.04
CA VAL A 107 11.32 -32.05 6.08
C VAL A 107 12.56 -32.58 6.80
N ASP A 108 13.09 -31.84 7.77
CA ASP A 108 14.26 -32.26 8.54
C ASP A 108 13.94 -33.52 9.38
N GLN A 109 12.79 -33.57 10.05
CA GLN A 109 12.35 -34.79 10.77
C GLN A 109 12.15 -36.00 9.84
N LEU A 110 11.65 -35.79 8.62
CA LEU A 110 11.52 -36.87 7.66
C LEU A 110 12.88 -37.39 7.22
N ARG A 111 13.85 -36.51 6.98
CA ARG A 111 15.23 -36.89 6.66
C ARG A 111 15.86 -37.72 7.76
N ASP A 112 15.78 -37.26 9.01
CA ASP A 112 16.33 -38.00 10.16
C ASP A 112 15.72 -39.41 10.28
N ARG A 113 14.42 -39.57 9.97
CA ARG A 113 13.76 -40.88 9.98
C ARG A 113 14.19 -41.77 8.82
N VAL A 114 14.45 -41.22 7.64
CA VAL A 114 14.98 -41.98 6.51
C VAL A 114 16.39 -42.46 6.84
N ASP A 115 17.26 -41.58 7.33
CA ASP A 115 18.63 -41.92 7.70
C ASP A 115 18.67 -43.05 8.75
N ALA A 116 17.82 -42.96 9.79
CA ALA A 116 17.72 -44.01 10.81
C ALA A 116 17.17 -45.35 10.27
N LEU A 117 16.34 -45.34 9.23
CA LEU A 117 15.86 -46.56 8.58
C LEU A 117 16.93 -47.17 7.66
N GLU A 118 17.71 -46.33 6.97
CA GLU A 118 18.85 -46.76 6.15
C GLU A 118 19.92 -47.44 7.01
N GLU A 119 20.29 -46.85 8.15
CA GLU A 119 21.24 -47.45 9.12
C GLU A 119 20.77 -48.82 9.63
N ARG A 120 19.48 -48.98 9.91
CA ARG A 120 18.91 -50.29 10.31
C ARG A 120 18.99 -51.31 9.18
N ALA A 121 18.78 -50.88 7.94
CA ALA A 121 18.82 -51.76 6.77
C ALA A 121 20.25 -52.22 6.46
N THR A 122 21.26 -51.36 6.61
CA THR A 122 22.68 -51.74 6.47
C THR A 122 23.15 -52.63 7.61
N GLY A 123 22.81 -52.31 8.87
CA GLY A 123 23.16 -53.17 10.01
C GLY A 123 22.53 -54.57 9.94
N ALA A 124 21.31 -54.69 9.39
CA ALA A 124 20.67 -55.98 9.17
C ALA A 124 21.35 -56.83 8.08
N LYS A 125 22.00 -56.20 7.09
CA LYS A 125 22.76 -56.91 6.05
C LYS A 125 24.08 -57.47 6.58
N ASP A 126 24.85 -56.69 7.33
CA ASP A 126 26.13 -57.13 7.92
C ASP A 126 25.96 -58.34 8.85
N SER A 127 24.88 -58.36 9.65
CA SER A 127 24.56 -59.47 10.56
C SER A 127 24.03 -60.74 9.88
N THR A 128 23.72 -60.68 8.58
CA THR A 128 23.32 -61.86 7.80
C THR A 128 24.51 -62.46 7.02
N GLU A 129 25.62 -61.72 6.89
CA GLU A 129 26.83 -62.16 6.18
C GLU A 129 27.92 -62.72 7.13
N GLU A 130 27.82 -62.50 8.45
CA GLU A 130 28.59 -63.21 9.51
C GLU A 130 27.97 -64.56 9.91
#